data_AF-A0A955N9I3-F1
#
_entry.id   AF-A0A955N9I3-F1
#
_cell.length_a   1.000
_cell.length_b   1.000
_cell.length_c   1.000
_cell.angle_alpha   90.00
_cell.angle_beta   90.00
_cell.angle_gamma   90.00
#
_symmetry.space_group_name_H-M   'P 1'
#
loop_
_entity.id
_entity.type
_entity.pdbx_description
1 polymer ?
#
loop_
_entity_poly.entity_id
_entity_poly.type
_entity_poly.pdbx_seq_one_letter_code
_entity_poly.pdbx_strand_id
1 'polypeptide(L)'
;MRIRKPDWVTGTPHCNQECYFSAEHAAEDSDIALALAEAAGLTPTLAKATLKQYQLLVKMEKGNLDKSGIAELTFKDRCSRE
;
A
#
# COMPACT_ATOMS: atom_id res chain seq x y z
N MET A 1 -27.98 20.65 3.68
CA MET A 1 -26.55 21.04 3.73
C MET A 1 -25.74 19.98 2.97
N ARG A 2 -25.34 20.25 1.72
CA ARG A 2 -24.47 19.32 0.95
C ARG A 2 -23.02 19.69 1.25
N ILE A 3 -22.30 18.81 1.93
CA ILE A 3 -20.85 18.94 2.06
C ILE A 3 -20.28 18.72 0.65
N ARG A 4 -19.69 19.76 0.05
CA ARG A 4 -18.95 19.60 -1.21
C ARG A 4 -17.80 18.63 -0.94
N LYS A 5 -17.70 17.58 -1.76
CA LYS A 5 -16.53 16.70 -1.73
C LYS A 5 -15.30 17.57 -2.11
N PRO A 6 -14.19 17.49 -1.37
CA PRO A 6 -12.98 18.27 -1.67
C PRO A 6 -12.38 17.84 -3.02
N ASP A 7 -11.65 18.75 -3.67
CA ASP A 7 -11.26 18.65 -5.09
C ASP A 7 -10.35 17.43 -5.41
N TRP A 8 -9.68 16.86 -4.40
CA TRP A 8 -8.94 15.59 -4.53
C TRP A 8 -9.85 14.37 -4.72
N VAL A 9 -11.16 14.51 -4.47
CA VAL A 9 -12.18 13.49 -4.78
C VAL A 9 -12.68 13.61 -6.22
N THR A 10 -12.57 14.79 -6.83
CA THR A 10 -13.01 15.04 -8.22
C THR A 10 -11.93 14.80 -9.27
N GLY A 11 -10.67 14.59 -8.86
CA GLY A 11 -9.63 14.11 -9.76
C GLY A 11 -9.96 12.72 -10.29
N THR A 12 -9.65 12.46 -11.56
CA THR A 12 -9.62 11.08 -12.08
C THR A 12 -8.65 10.29 -11.20
N PRO A 13 -9.07 9.19 -10.55
CA PRO A 13 -8.15 8.35 -9.80
C PRO A 13 -7.11 7.82 -10.78
N HIS A 14 -5.85 8.19 -10.59
CA HIS A 14 -4.75 7.72 -11.43
C HIS A 14 -4.41 6.31 -10.96
N CYS A 15 -5.07 5.32 -11.56
CA CYS A 15 -4.86 3.89 -11.30
C CYS A 15 -3.42 3.45 -11.58
N ASN A 16 -2.78 4.07 -12.58
CA ASN A 16 -1.41 3.78 -12.95
C ASN A 16 -0.47 4.80 -12.30
N GLN A 17 0.27 4.35 -11.27
CA GLN A 17 1.41 5.07 -10.72
C GLN A 17 2.67 4.38 -11.26
N GLU A 18 3.63 5.15 -11.79
CA GLU A 18 4.90 4.58 -12.22
C GLU A 18 5.57 3.84 -11.04
N CYS A 19 6.08 2.64 -11.30
CA CYS A 19 6.74 1.85 -10.27
C CYS A 19 8.12 2.43 -9.95
N TYR A 20 8.18 3.34 -8.97
CA TYR A 20 9.43 3.83 -8.41
C TYR A 20 9.96 2.89 -7.32
N PHE A 21 9.06 2.27 -6.56
CA PHE A 21 9.41 1.32 -5.51
C PHE A 21 8.34 0.24 -5.37
N SER A 22 8.65 -0.96 -5.83
CA SER A 22 7.69 -2.07 -5.91
C SER A 22 7.23 -2.53 -4.52
N ALA A 23 6.00 -3.04 -4.44
CA ALA A 23 5.47 -3.65 -3.22
C ALA A 23 6.29 -4.86 -2.75
N GLU A 24 6.94 -5.60 -3.66
CA GLU A 24 7.85 -6.70 -3.31
C GLU A 24 9.09 -6.21 -2.54
N HIS A 25 9.86 -5.28 -3.10
CA HIS A 25 10.98 -4.62 -2.39
C HIS A 25 10.51 -3.97 -1.07
N ALA A 26 9.33 -3.36 -1.06
CA ALA A 26 8.77 -2.79 0.17
C ALA A 26 8.45 -3.83 1.24
N ALA A 27 8.07 -5.06 0.86
CA ALA A 27 7.88 -6.16 1.79
C ALA A 27 9.22 -6.63 2.38
N GLU A 28 10.24 -6.82 1.55
CA GLU A 28 11.57 -7.27 1.99
C GLU A 28 12.21 -6.27 2.97
N ASP A 29 12.24 -4.99 2.62
CA ASP A 29 12.78 -3.95 3.49
C ASP A 29 12.00 -3.82 4.81
N SER A 30 10.67 -3.97 4.74
CA SER A 30 9.82 -3.93 5.94
C SER A 30 10.09 -5.10 6.88
N ASP A 31 10.40 -6.28 6.35
CA ASP A 31 10.72 -7.47 7.15
C ASP A 31 12.05 -7.29 7.90
N ILE A 32 13.08 -6.76 7.22
CA ILE A 32 14.37 -6.40 7.84
C ILE A 32 14.15 -5.36 8.96
N ALA A 33 13.39 -4.30 8.69
CA ALA A 33 13.10 -3.26 9.67
C ALA A 33 12.35 -3.80 10.90
N LEU A 34 11.42 -4.75 10.70
CA LEU A 34 10.70 -5.41 11.78
C LEU A 34 11.63 -6.29 12.63
N ALA A 35 12.49 -7.08 12.00
CA ALA A 35 13.46 -7.91 12.72
C ALA A 35 14.39 -7.06 13.60
N LEU A 36 14.87 -5.92 13.08
CA LEU A 36 15.68 -4.97 13.84
C LEU A 36 14.91 -4.34 15.01
N ALA A 37 13.64 -3.98 14.80
CA ALA A 37 12.80 -3.41 15.85
C ALA A 37 12.53 -4.42 16.97
N GLU A 38 12.26 -5.69 16.63
CA GLU A 38 12.07 -6.77 17.60
C GLU A 38 13.35 -7.05 18.39
N ALA A 39 14.52 -7.06 17.73
CA ALA A 39 15.81 -7.18 18.40
C ALA A 39 16.08 -6.01 19.38
N ALA A 40 15.54 -4.83 19.10
CA ALA A 40 15.58 -3.67 19.98
C ALA A 40 14.51 -3.68 21.09
N GLY A 41 13.70 -4.73 21.20
CA GLY A 41 12.62 -4.85 22.18
C GLY A 41 11.39 -3.99 21.88
N LEU A 42 11.24 -3.51 20.64
CA LEU A 42 10.09 -2.73 20.20
C LEU A 42 8.96 -3.64 19.69
N THR A 43 7.72 -3.18 19.83
CA THR A 43 6.53 -3.87 19.30
C THR A 43 5.84 -2.99 18.24
N PRO A 44 6.39 -2.89 17.02
CA PRO A 44 5.88 -1.98 15.98
C PRO A 44 4.65 -2.55 15.27
N THR A 45 3.51 -2.60 15.97
CA THR A 45 2.26 -3.20 15.48
C THR A 45 1.78 -2.61 14.14
N LEU A 46 1.94 -1.29 13.96
CA LEU A 46 1.59 -0.63 12.70
C LEU A 46 2.48 -1.10 11.54
N ALA A 47 3.80 -1.20 11.75
CA ALA A 47 4.72 -1.69 10.72
C ALA A 47 4.43 -3.15 10.35
N LYS A 48 4.08 -3.98 11.33
CA LYS A 48 3.62 -5.37 11.09
C LYS A 48 2.35 -5.41 10.23
N ALA A 49 1.40 -4.51 10.47
CA ALA A 49 0.20 -4.41 9.66
C ALA A 49 0.52 -3.94 8.22
N THR A 50 1.44 -2.98 8.06
CA THR A 50 1.91 -2.51 6.75
C THR A 50 2.59 -3.61 5.95
N LEU A 51 3.52 -4.37 6.54
CA LEU A 51 4.17 -5.52 5.89
C LEU A 51 3.12 -6.51 5.35
N LYS A 52 2.10 -6.83 6.16
CA LYS A 52 1.02 -7.73 5.74
C LYS A 52 0.26 -7.24 4.50
N GLN A 53 0.13 -5.92 4.29
CA GLN A 53 -0.49 -5.38 3.08
C GLN A 53 0.39 -5.61 1.85
N TYR A 54 1.71 -5.37 1.95
CA TYR A 54 2.64 -5.65 0.86
C TYR A 54 2.71 -7.15 0.53
N GLN A 55 2.79 -8.01 1.56
CA GLN A 55 2.73 -9.46 1.38
C GLN A 55 1.43 -9.92 0.70
N LEU A 56 0.30 -9.27 0.98
CA LEU A 56 -0.96 -9.58 0.31
C LEU A 56 -0.91 -9.21 -1.18
N LEU A 57 -0.29 -8.09 -1.56
CA LEU A 57 -0.08 -7.74 -2.96
C LEU A 57 0.82 -8.75 -3.67
N VAL A 58 1.95 -9.15 -3.05
CA VAL A 58 2.84 -10.18 -3.60
C VAL A 58 2.09 -11.50 -3.80
N LYS A 59 1.30 -11.92 -2.80
CA LYS A 59 0.45 -13.13 -2.90
C LYS A 59 -0.62 -13.05 -3.99
N MET A 60 -1.07 -11.84 -4.34
CA MET A 60 -1.99 -11.58 -5.44
C MET A 60 -1.29 -11.41 -6.79
N GLU A 61 0.00 -11.74 -6.90
CA GLU A 61 0.84 -11.55 -8.10
C GLU A 61 0.95 -10.08 -8.54
N LYS A 62 0.72 -9.15 -7.60
CA LYS A 62 0.78 -7.70 -7.77
C LYS A 62 2.00 -7.08 -7.07
N GLY A 63 3.02 -7.87 -6.78
CA GLY A 63 4.26 -7.41 -6.13
C GLY A 63 5.02 -6.34 -6.93
N ASN A 64 4.89 -6.38 -8.26
CA ASN A 64 5.51 -5.41 -9.18
C ASN A 64 4.82 -4.04 -9.22
N LEU A 65 3.63 -3.88 -8.62
CA LEU A 65 3.02 -2.56 -8.50
C LEU A 65 3.85 -1.68 -7.56
N ASP A 66 3.80 -0.36 -7.77
CA ASP A 66 4.33 0.58 -6.78
C ASP A 66 3.72 0.29 -5.40
N LYS A 67 4.45 0.60 -4.33
CA LYS A 67 3.98 0.46 -2.95
C LYS A 67 2.63 1.15 -2.70
N SER A 68 2.31 2.23 -3.41
CA SER A 68 1.00 2.88 -3.36
C SER A 68 -0.16 1.99 -3.84
N GLY A 69 0.13 0.92 -4.57
CA GLY A 69 -0.79 -0.14 -4.98
C GLY A 69 -1.52 -0.82 -3.82
N ILE A 70 -1.05 -0.67 -2.57
CA ILE A 70 -1.81 -1.14 -1.37
C ILE A 70 -3.21 -0.54 -1.31
N ALA A 71 -3.42 0.64 -1.90
CA ALA A 71 -4.73 1.26 -1.92
C ALA A 71 -5.74 0.42 -2.71
N GLU A 72 -5.30 -0.45 -3.65
CA GLU A 72 -6.20 -1.39 -4.36
C GLU A 72 -6.81 -2.45 -3.44
N LEU A 73 -6.17 -2.76 -2.32
CA LEU A 73 -6.71 -3.69 -1.31
C LEU A 73 -7.92 -3.07 -0.57
N THR A 74 -7.94 -1.74 -0.45
CA THR A 74 -8.97 -0.98 0.27
C THR A 74 -10.06 -0.45 -0.67
N PHE A 75 -9.67 0.11 -1.82
CA PHE A 75 -10.56 0.75 -2.78
C PHE A 75 -10.70 -0.09 -4.05
N LYS A 76 -11.50 -1.16 -3.97
CA LYS A 76 -11.65 -2.17 -5.02
C LYS A 76 -12.09 -1.62 -6.39
N ASP A 77 -12.75 -0.46 -6.41
CA ASP A 77 -13.25 0.21 -7.63
C ASP A 77 -12.44 1.47 -7.99
N ARG A 78 -11.24 1.66 -7.43
CA ARG A 78 -10.42 2.85 -7.77
C ARG A 78 -10.04 2.87 -9.25
N CYS A 79 -9.82 1.70 -9.84
CA CYS A 79 -9.51 1.53 -11.26
C CYS A 79 -10.74 1.23 -12.13
N SER A 80 -11.89 0.95 -11.54
CA SER A 80 -13.13 0.58 -12.23
C SER A 80 -13.98 1.82 -12.48
N ARG A 81 -13.63 2.59 -13.51
CA ARG A 81 -14.60 3.40 -14.23
C ARG A 81 -14.55 2.98 -15.70
N GLU A 82 -15.53 2.19 -16.10
CA GLU A 82 -16.02 2.16 -17.49
C GLU A 82 -16.96 3.34 -17.73
#